data_AF-A0A969GLN8-F1
#
_entry.id   AF-A0A969GLN8-F1
#
_cell.length_a   1.000
_cell.length_b   1.000
_cell.length_c   1.000
_cell.angle_alpha   90.00
_cell.angle_beta   90.00
_cell.angle_gamma   90.00
#
_symmetry.space_group_name_H-M   'P 1'
#
loop_
_entity.id
_entity.type
_entity.pdbx_description
1 polymer ?
#
loop_
_entity_poly.entity_id
_entity_poly.type
_entity_poly.pdbx_seq_one_letter_code
_entity_poly.pdbx_strand_id
1 'polypeptide(L)'
;MAYDWATKALILISLAGLMVLGDWRRNWPIAAVPASYWLQIVLFSLLVLPIFWYRTILPGVVPFIVFVGLQAVSIGGRRIRSSVIAALVLLSLLSVAGWGLTDAGRPQEPWKQVGQFLQTGYEPGDLVAFYPPYIQGPSRFYFSALQDEDALAIKLGSDLSTVEQQLTERTTRPAEGDSGQTLFLVVRHDGAVANDDEAYRQLLAYLTRSSLQVSPPHLFDDLSVFHYELGP
;
A
#
# COMPACT_ATOMS: atom_id res chain seq x y z
N MET A 1 14.70 -4.85 14.47
CA MET A 1 13.67 -5.85 14.88
C MET A 1 13.60 -6.06 16.39
N ALA A 2 14.71 -6.18 17.14
CA ALA A 2 14.66 -6.44 18.59
C ALA A 2 13.98 -5.33 19.44
N TYR A 3 13.92 -4.09 18.97
CA TYR A 3 13.26 -3.01 19.72
C TYR A 3 11.72 -3.10 19.66
N ASP A 4 11.18 -3.64 18.57
CA ASP A 4 9.74 -3.68 18.32
C ASP A 4 8.98 -4.62 19.28
N TRP A 5 9.56 -5.78 19.60
CA TRP A 5 8.94 -6.72 20.54
C TRP A 5 8.90 -6.16 21.97
N ALA A 6 9.94 -5.43 22.38
CA ALA A 6 10.03 -4.87 23.72
C ALA A 6 8.96 -3.79 23.95
N THR A 7 8.77 -2.88 22.98
CA THR A 7 7.71 -1.87 23.03
C THR A 7 6.32 -2.51 23.04
N LYS A 8 6.08 -3.53 22.20
CA LYS A 8 4.81 -4.29 22.19
C LYS A 8 4.54 -4.96 23.53
N ALA A 9 5.53 -5.63 24.11
CA ALA A 9 5.41 -6.26 25.42
C ALA A 9 5.10 -5.22 26.51
N LEU A 10 5.77 -4.07 26.50
CA LEU A 10 5.56 -2.99 27.46
C LEU A 10 4.14 -2.40 27.37
N ILE A 11 3.61 -2.23 26.16
CA ILE A 11 2.21 -1.80 25.93
C ILE A 11 1.25 -2.85 26.52
N LEU A 12 1.44 -4.14 26.22
CA LEU A 12 0.58 -5.20 26.73
C LEU A 12 0.61 -5.30 28.26
N ILE A 13 1.79 -5.22 28.87
CA ILE A 13 1.94 -5.20 30.33
C ILE A 13 1.24 -3.98 30.94
N SER A 14 1.37 -2.81 30.32
CA SER A 14 0.72 -1.59 30.79
C SER A 14 -0.81 -1.70 30.72
N LEU A 15 -1.33 -2.25 29.62
CA LEU A 15 -2.76 -2.50 29.45
C LEU A 15 -3.29 -3.53 30.45
N ALA A 16 -2.55 -4.61 30.69
CA ALA A 16 -2.91 -5.61 31.72
C ALA A 16 -2.89 -4.99 33.13
N GLY A 17 -1.90 -4.16 33.45
CA GLY A 17 -1.83 -3.43 34.70
C GLY A 17 -3.02 -2.49 34.92
N LEU A 18 -3.45 -1.78 33.86
CA LEU A 18 -4.66 -0.94 33.91
C LEU A 18 -5.92 -1.74 34.23
N MET A 19 -6.06 -2.95 33.68
CA MET A 19 -7.20 -3.82 33.97
C MET A 19 -7.25 -4.25 35.43
N VAL A 20 -6.09 -4.49 36.05
CA VAL A 20 -6.00 -4.91 37.46
C VAL A 20 -6.18 -3.73 38.43
N LEU A 21 -5.62 -2.56 38.11
CA LEU A 21 -5.57 -1.42 39.03
C LEU A 21 -6.79 -0.49 38.96
N GLY A 22 -7.52 -0.47 37.84
CA GLY A 22 -8.69 0.37 37.65
C GLY A 22 -10.03 -0.33 37.95
N ASP A 23 -11.11 0.45 37.97
CA ASP A 23 -12.47 -0.05 38.18
C ASP A 23 -13.07 -0.60 36.88
N TRP A 24 -12.61 -1.80 36.49
CA TRP A 24 -13.05 -2.45 35.26
C TRP A 24 -14.56 -2.70 35.23
N ARG A 25 -15.20 -2.90 36.40
CA ARG A 25 -16.65 -3.14 36.50
C ARG A 25 -17.48 -1.91 36.15
N ARG A 26 -16.94 -0.71 36.38
CA ARG A 26 -17.59 0.53 35.97
C ARG A 26 -17.37 0.84 34.50
N ASN A 27 -16.18 0.53 33.98
CA ASN A 27 -15.74 0.93 32.64
C ASN A 27 -15.97 -0.13 31.55
N TRP A 28 -16.41 -1.35 31.89
CA TRP A 28 -16.61 -2.43 30.92
C TRP A 28 -17.53 -2.09 29.74
N PRO A 29 -18.62 -1.29 29.88
CA PRO A 29 -19.49 -0.99 28.74
C PRO A 29 -18.74 -0.24 27.63
N ILE A 30 -17.75 0.57 28.02
CA ILE A 30 -16.93 1.34 27.08
C ILE A 30 -15.90 0.43 26.40
N ALA A 31 -15.35 -0.57 27.10
CA ALA A 31 -14.49 -1.59 26.50
C ALA A 31 -15.25 -2.50 25.53
N ALA A 32 -16.53 -2.75 25.78
CA ALA A 32 -17.36 -3.59 24.92
C ALA A 32 -17.56 -2.99 23.51
N VAL A 33 -17.55 -1.66 23.38
CA VAL A 33 -17.69 -0.97 22.09
C VAL A 33 -16.56 -1.34 21.10
N PRO A 34 -15.27 -1.06 21.37
CA PRO A 34 -14.19 -1.45 20.47
C PRO A 34 -14.06 -2.97 20.35
N ALA A 35 -14.27 -3.72 21.43
CA ALA A 35 -14.20 -5.18 21.40
C ALA A 35 -15.25 -5.79 20.46
N SER A 36 -16.49 -5.31 20.52
CA SER A 36 -17.57 -5.75 19.63
C SER A 36 -17.30 -5.37 18.17
N TYR A 37 -16.81 -4.15 17.92
CA TYR A 37 -16.44 -3.69 16.58
C TYR A 37 -15.31 -4.54 15.98
N TRP A 38 -14.23 -4.75 16.73
CA TRP A 38 -13.12 -5.60 16.28
C TRP A 38 -13.57 -7.04 16.10
N LEU A 39 -14.41 -7.58 17.00
CA LEU A 39 -14.96 -8.93 16.84
C LEU A 39 -15.80 -9.04 15.56
N GLN A 40 -16.63 -8.05 15.24
CA GLN A 40 -17.39 -8.03 13.98
C GLN A 40 -16.46 -8.04 12.75
N ILE A 41 -15.37 -7.24 12.78
CA ILE A 41 -14.36 -7.27 11.72
C ILE A 41 -13.71 -8.65 11.61
N VAL A 42 -13.36 -9.26 12.74
CA VAL A 42 -12.76 -10.60 12.77
C VAL A 42 -13.70 -11.64 12.16
N LEU A 43 -14.95 -11.66 12.61
CA LEU A 43 -15.96 -12.60 12.12
C LEU A 43 -16.24 -12.38 10.64
N PHE A 44 -16.39 -11.13 10.19
CA PHE A 44 -16.57 -10.85 8.78
C PHE A 44 -15.36 -11.28 7.94
N SER A 45 -14.14 -11.02 8.42
CA SER A 45 -12.90 -11.38 7.73
C SER A 45 -12.74 -12.90 7.56
N LEU A 46 -13.15 -13.67 8.58
CA LEU A 46 -13.09 -15.14 8.56
C LEU A 46 -14.22 -15.79 7.75
N LEU A 47 -15.43 -15.20 7.75
CA LEU A 47 -16.63 -15.82 7.17
C LEU A 47 -16.95 -15.35 5.75
N VAL A 48 -16.55 -14.12 5.38
CA VAL A 48 -16.97 -13.48 4.13
C VAL A 48 -15.78 -13.29 3.19
N LEU A 49 -14.87 -12.37 3.53
CA LEU A 49 -13.76 -11.95 2.67
C LEU A 49 -12.59 -11.49 3.54
N PRO A 50 -11.33 -11.84 3.22
CA PRO A 50 -10.17 -11.38 3.99
C PRO A 50 -10.06 -9.85 3.94
N ILE A 51 -10.16 -9.19 5.11
CA ILE A 51 -10.07 -7.73 5.21
C ILE A 51 -8.64 -7.28 5.48
N PHE A 52 -8.25 -6.13 4.91
CA PHE A 52 -7.05 -5.38 5.29
C PHE A 52 -7.18 -4.77 6.71
N TRP A 53 -6.82 -5.56 7.72
CA TRP A 53 -6.98 -5.24 9.14
C TRP A 53 -6.51 -3.85 9.56
N TYR A 54 -5.33 -3.44 9.10
CA TYR A 54 -4.67 -2.23 9.59
C TYR A 54 -5.47 -0.94 9.39
N ARG A 55 -6.30 -0.86 8.33
CA ARG A 55 -7.19 0.30 8.10
C ARG A 55 -8.52 0.15 8.82
N THR A 56 -9.06 -1.06 8.80
CA THR A 56 -10.42 -1.32 9.30
C THR A 56 -10.50 -1.28 10.82
N ILE A 57 -9.41 -1.56 11.56
CA ILE A 57 -9.45 -1.50 13.02
C ILE A 57 -9.39 -0.07 13.59
N LEU A 58 -8.97 0.92 12.79
CA LEU A 58 -8.70 2.29 13.24
C LEU A 58 -9.89 2.98 13.93
N PRO A 59 -11.14 2.87 13.44
CA PRO A 59 -12.28 3.46 14.13
C PRO A 59 -12.48 2.93 15.55
N GLY A 60 -12.15 1.66 15.80
CA GLY A 60 -12.21 1.05 17.13
C GLY A 60 -11.10 1.53 18.07
N VAL A 61 -10.02 2.10 17.55
CA VAL A 61 -8.94 2.66 18.39
C VAL A 61 -9.42 3.87 19.19
N VAL A 62 -10.32 4.68 18.65
CA VAL A 62 -10.85 5.88 19.34
C VAL A 62 -11.57 5.54 20.65
N PRO A 63 -12.63 4.71 20.68
CA PRO A 63 -13.29 4.33 21.93
C PRO A 63 -12.37 3.50 22.84
N PHE A 64 -11.40 2.77 22.28
CA PHE A 64 -10.38 2.09 23.08
C PHE A 64 -9.47 3.06 23.84
N ILE A 65 -9.02 4.15 23.21
CA ILE A 65 -8.26 5.21 23.89
C ILE A 65 -9.09 5.85 25.00
N VAL A 66 -10.38 6.11 24.76
CA VAL A 66 -11.31 6.64 25.78
C VAL A 66 -11.40 5.66 26.97
N PHE A 67 -11.56 4.37 26.70
CA PHE A 67 -11.57 3.33 27.73
C PHE A 67 -10.26 3.33 28.55
N VAL A 68 -9.10 3.35 27.90
CA VAL A 68 -7.79 3.39 28.56
C VAL A 68 -7.66 4.62 29.46
N GLY A 69 -8.10 5.80 28.99
CA GLY A 69 -8.09 7.04 29.77
C GLY A 69 -8.98 6.96 31.01
N LEU A 70 -10.22 6.49 30.86
CA LEU A 70 -11.16 6.32 31.98
C LEU A 70 -10.66 5.28 33.00
N GLN A 71 -10.08 4.18 32.51
CA GLN A 71 -9.49 3.16 33.34
C GLN A 71 -8.32 3.72 34.16
N ALA A 72 -7.43 4.51 33.56
CA ALA A 72 -6.34 5.18 34.26
C ALA A 72 -6.84 6.16 35.34
N VAL A 73 -7.90 6.94 35.05
CA VAL A 73 -8.46 7.92 36.01
C VAL A 73 -9.15 7.23 37.21
N SER A 74 -9.71 6.04 37.00
CA SER A 74 -10.40 5.26 38.03
C SER A 74 -9.49 4.66 39.11
N ILE A 75 -8.16 4.71 38.94
CA ILE A 75 -7.19 4.20 39.91
C ILE A 75 -7.26 5.03 41.21
N GLY A 76 -7.53 4.37 42.34
CA GLY A 76 -7.76 5.03 43.63
C GLY A 76 -6.53 5.71 44.24
N GLY A 77 -5.32 5.20 43.99
CA GLY A 77 -4.09 5.76 44.52
C GLY A 77 -3.57 6.94 43.69
N ARG A 78 -3.56 8.17 44.25
CA ARG A 78 -3.13 9.39 43.52
C ARG A 78 -1.73 9.26 42.89
N ARG A 79 -0.75 8.72 43.63
CA ARG A 79 0.62 8.53 43.12
C ARG A 79 0.67 7.51 42.00
N ILE A 80 0.04 6.34 42.21
CA ILE A 80 -0.03 5.25 41.21
C ILE A 80 -0.71 5.77 39.94
N ARG A 81 -1.85 6.44 40.08
CA ARG A 81 -2.58 7.06 38.97
C ARG A 81 -1.70 8.03 38.17
N SER A 82 -1.03 8.96 38.86
CA SER A 82 -0.13 9.91 38.20
C SER A 82 1.01 9.22 37.46
N SER A 83 1.63 8.20 38.06
CA SER A 83 2.69 7.41 37.42
C SER A 83 2.19 6.65 36.19
N VAL A 84 1.00 6.04 36.27
CA VAL A 84 0.39 5.32 35.14
C VAL A 84 0.06 6.27 33.99
N ILE A 85 -0.56 7.42 34.29
CA ILE A 85 -0.85 8.45 33.26
C ILE A 85 0.44 8.93 32.61
N ALA A 86 1.46 9.26 33.41
CA ALA A 86 2.75 9.69 32.90
C ALA A 86 3.40 8.62 32.00
N ALA A 87 3.35 7.35 32.41
CA ALA A 87 3.86 6.23 31.63
C ALA A 87 3.10 6.09 30.29
N LEU A 88 1.77 6.17 30.29
CA LEU A 88 0.96 6.09 29.07
C LEU A 88 1.26 7.24 28.10
N VAL A 89 1.39 8.47 28.61
CA VAL A 89 1.77 9.63 27.80
C VAL A 89 3.15 9.44 27.21
N LEU A 90 4.13 9.00 28.02
CA LEU A 90 5.49 8.74 27.56
C LEU A 90 5.53 7.65 26.49
N LEU A 91 4.82 6.53 26.70
CA LEU A 91 4.70 5.46 25.71
C LEU A 91 4.06 5.94 24.40
N SER A 92 3.05 6.79 24.49
CA SER A 92 2.40 7.38 23.31
C SER A 92 3.37 8.27 22.54
N LEU A 93 4.11 9.14 23.24
CA LEU A 93 5.12 10.00 22.64
C LEU A 93 6.25 9.19 22.00
N LEU A 94 6.75 8.16 22.67
CA LEU A 94 7.79 7.28 22.14
C LEU A 94 7.31 6.53 20.88
N SER A 95 6.04 6.09 20.87
CA SER A 95 5.46 5.41 19.70
C SER A 95 5.31 6.36 18.50
N VAL A 96 4.79 7.57 18.74
CA VAL A 96 4.65 8.60 17.69
C VAL A 96 6.01 9.08 17.18
N ALA A 97 6.97 9.32 18.09
CA ALA A 97 8.32 9.73 17.72
C ALA A 97 9.05 8.63 16.95
N GLY A 98 8.92 7.38 17.36
CA GLY A 98 9.46 6.23 16.65
C GLY A 98 8.96 6.20 15.21
N TRP A 99 7.63 6.19 15.03
CA TRP A 99 7.01 6.21 13.71
C TRP A 99 7.41 7.44 12.88
N GLY A 100 7.42 8.63 13.49
CA GLY A 100 7.78 9.88 12.81
C GLY A 100 9.24 9.90 12.31
N LEU A 101 10.16 9.34 13.10
CA LEU A 101 11.58 9.30 12.76
C LEU A 101 11.95 8.18 11.78
N THR A 102 11.26 7.03 11.84
CA THR A 102 11.63 5.88 11.01
C THR A 102 10.76 5.73 9.77
N ASP A 103 9.46 6.02 9.85
CA ASP A 103 8.50 5.55 8.86
C ASP A 103 7.82 6.70 8.11
N ALA A 104 7.52 7.82 8.79
CA ALA A 104 6.73 8.91 8.19
C ALA A 104 7.37 9.54 6.94
N GLY A 105 8.71 9.54 6.86
CA GLY A 105 9.44 10.08 5.71
C GLY A 105 9.89 9.04 4.69
N ARG A 106 9.68 7.74 4.96
CA ARG A 106 10.11 6.68 4.05
C ARG A 106 9.01 6.45 3.01
N PRO A 107 9.27 6.67 1.71
CA PRO A 107 8.33 6.27 0.69
C PRO A 107 8.12 4.76 0.79
N GLN A 108 6.86 4.36 0.95
CA GLN A 108 6.50 2.95 1.10
C GLN A 108 6.79 2.15 -0.18
N GLU A 109 6.73 2.82 -1.33
CA GLU A 109 6.86 2.25 -2.67
C GLU A 109 7.80 3.15 -3.50
N PRO A 110 8.66 2.60 -4.38
CA PRO A 110 9.70 3.35 -5.09
C PRO A 110 9.19 4.16 -6.29
N TRP A 111 7.97 4.72 -6.23
CA TRP A 111 7.33 5.45 -7.33
C TRP A 111 8.16 6.60 -7.89
N LYS A 112 8.89 7.31 -7.01
CA LYS A 112 9.78 8.39 -7.44
C LYS A 112 10.89 7.87 -8.35
N GLN A 113 11.46 6.71 -8.03
CA GLN A 113 12.54 6.09 -8.81
C GLN A 113 12.02 5.56 -10.13
N VAL A 114 10.84 4.91 -10.10
CA VAL A 114 10.13 4.47 -11.33
C VAL A 114 9.81 5.64 -12.24
N GLY A 115 9.25 6.73 -11.69
CA GLY A 115 8.94 7.93 -12.47
C GLY A 115 10.19 8.60 -13.07
N GLN A 116 11.29 8.66 -12.32
CA GLN A 116 12.58 9.16 -12.81
C GLN A 116 13.16 8.27 -13.92
N PHE A 117 13.04 6.94 -13.78
CA PHE A 117 13.48 5.99 -14.79
C PHE A 117 12.68 6.14 -16.09
N LEU A 118 11.36 6.20 -16.00
CA LEU A 118 10.50 6.45 -17.16
C LEU A 118 10.85 7.79 -17.82
N GLN A 119 11.05 8.85 -17.03
CA GLN A 119 11.40 10.17 -17.55
C GLN A 119 12.74 10.19 -18.30
N THR A 120 13.69 9.30 -17.98
CA THR A 120 14.98 9.25 -18.69
C THR A 120 14.91 8.56 -20.05
N GLY A 121 13.92 7.69 -20.27
CA GLY A 121 13.79 6.92 -21.52
C GLY A 121 12.59 7.31 -22.38
N TYR A 122 11.63 8.06 -21.84
CA TYR A 122 10.41 8.42 -22.54
C TYR A 122 10.61 9.62 -23.48
N GLU A 123 10.11 9.45 -24.69
CA GLU A 123 9.93 10.50 -25.69
C GLU A 123 8.43 10.73 -25.97
N PRO A 124 8.01 11.94 -26.38
CA PRO A 124 6.62 12.18 -26.78
C PRO A 124 6.17 11.21 -27.87
N GLY A 125 5.06 10.51 -27.64
CA GLY A 125 4.53 9.46 -28.53
C GLY A 125 4.84 8.04 -28.05
N ASP A 126 5.75 7.86 -27.10
CA ASP A 126 5.93 6.56 -26.44
C ASP A 126 4.72 6.19 -25.59
N LEU A 127 4.48 4.88 -25.45
CA LEU A 127 3.37 4.36 -24.66
C LEU A 127 3.85 3.82 -23.31
N VAL A 128 3.14 4.13 -22.24
CA VAL A 128 3.37 3.57 -20.89
C VAL A 128 2.15 2.77 -20.45
N ALA A 129 2.29 1.45 -20.45
CA ALA A 129 1.30 0.52 -19.94
C ALA A 129 1.50 0.24 -18.45
N PHE A 130 0.42 0.34 -17.67
CA PHE A 130 0.38 0.08 -16.24
C PHE A 130 -0.42 -1.18 -15.97
N TYR A 131 0.22 -2.17 -15.36
CA TYR A 131 -0.41 -3.43 -14.96
C TYR A 131 -0.08 -3.72 -13.50
N PRO A 132 -1.02 -3.56 -12.56
CA PRO A 132 -2.47 -3.32 -12.73
C PRO A 132 -2.84 -1.82 -12.86
N PRO A 133 -4.12 -1.45 -13.11
CA PRO A 133 -4.50 -0.05 -13.38
C PRO A 133 -4.22 0.90 -12.23
N TYR A 134 -4.32 0.42 -10.99
CA TYR A 134 -4.23 1.28 -9.81
C TYR A 134 -2.83 1.85 -9.56
N ILE A 135 -1.80 1.36 -10.24
CA ILE A 135 -0.45 1.90 -10.13
C ILE A 135 -0.17 3.08 -11.07
N GLN A 136 -1.09 3.37 -12.00
CA GLN A 136 -0.99 4.51 -12.90
C GLN A 136 -0.96 5.84 -12.12
N GLY A 137 -1.84 6.01 -11.13
CA GLY A 137 -1.96 7.25 -10.36
C GLY A 137 -0.66 7.64 -9.65
N PRO A 138 -0.09 6.77 -8.78
CA PRO A 138 1.18 7.03 -8.13
C PRO A 138 2.33 7.25 -9.11
N SER A 139 2.40 6.50 -10.20
CA SER A 139 3.44 6.66 -11.22
C SER A 139 3.37 8.03 -11.91
N ARG A 140 2.17 8.46 -12.32
CA ARG A 140 1.93 9.78 -12.94
C ARG A 140 2.27 10.94 -12.03
N PHE A 141 2.03 10.80 -10.72
CA PHE A 141 2.38 11.83 -9.76
C PHE A 141 3.87 12.18 -9.78
N TYR A 142 4.74 11.19 -10.01
CA TYR A 142 6.20 11.39 -10.10
C TYR A 142 6.72 11.53 -11.53
N PHE A 143 5.86 11.32 -12.55
CA PHE A 143 6.20 11.43 -13.96
C PHE A 143 5.22 12.37 -14.68
N SER A 144 5.39 13.67 -14.44
CA SER A 144 4.46 14.70 -14.89
C SER A 144 4.46 14.96 -16.40
N ALA A 145 5.46 14.45 -17.14
CA ALA A 145 5.52 14.58 -18.60
C ALA A 145 4.60 13.58 -19.31
N LEU A 146 4.12 12.53 -18.62
CA LEU A 146 3.26 11.52 -19.20
C LEU A 146 1.86 12.07 -19.49
N GLN A 147 1.53 12.17 -20.78
CA GLN A 147 0.20 12.56 -21.24
C GLN A 147 -0.82 11.44 -21.00
N ASP A 148 -2.09 11.82 -20.86
CA ASP A 148 -3.19 10.85 -20.66
C ASP A 148 -3.37 9.89 -21.85
N GLU A 149 -3.05 10.36 -23.04
CA GLU A 149 -3.11 9.59 -24.29
C GLU A 149 -1.95 8.61 -24.47
N ASP A 150 -0.89 8.76 -23.70
CA ASP A 150 0.28 7.87 -23.69
C ASP A 150 0.22 6.87 -22.53
N ALA A 151 -0.73 7.04 -21.60
CA ALA A 151 -0.93 6.12 -20.49
C ALA A 151 -2.02 5.09 -20.79
N LEU A 152 -1.67 3.80 -20.75
CA LEU A 152 -2.60 2.67 -20.88
C LEU A 152 -2.72 1.93 -19.55
N ALA A 153 -3.94 1.82 -19.02
CA ALA A 153 -4.21 1.11 -17.77
C ALA A 153 -4.83 -0.26 -18.05
N ILE A 154 -4.07 -1.34 -17.86
CA ILE A 154 -4.48 -2.70 -18.20
C ILE A 154 -5.15 -3.34 -16.98
N LYS A 155 -6.45 -3.64 -17.07
CA LYS A 155 -7.22 -4.25 -15.98
C LYS A 155 -6.79 -5.69 -15.73
N LEU A 156 -6.75 -6.10 -14.46
CA LEU A 156 -6.60 -7.50 -14.09
C LEU A 156 -7.75 -8.33 -14.69
N GLY A 157 -7.43 -9.52 -15.20
CA GLY A 157 -8.36 -10.42 -15.88
C GLY A 157 -8.84 -9.93 -17.24
N SER A 158 -8.20 -8.93 -17.83
CA SER A 158 -8.51 -8.52 -19.20
C SER A 158 -8.14 -9.64 -20.17
N ASP A 159 -9.04 -9.93 -21.10
CA ASP A 159 -8.73 -10.83 -22.20
C ASP A 159 -7.60 -10.24 -23.07
N LEU A 160 -6.65 -11.08 -23.47
CA LEU A 160 -5.48 -10.65 -24.23
C LEU A 160 -5.88 -9.91 -25.50
N SER A 161 -6.90 -10.37 -26.23
CA SER A 161 -7.33 -9.72 -27.48
C SER A 161 -7.79 -8.28 -27.28
N THR A 162 -8.39 -7.98 -26.12
CA THR A 162 -8.79 -6.62 -25.76
C THR A 162 -7.58 -5.73 -25.49
N VAL A 163 -6.56 -6.27 -24.82
CA VAL A 163 -5.32 -5.55 -24.54
C VAL A 163 -4.52 -5.32 -25.83
N GLU A 164 -4.46 -6.33 -26.70
CA GLU A 164 -3.84 -6.23 -28.03
C GLU A 164 -4.50 -5.14 -28.86
N GLN A 165 -5.84 -5.14 -28.94
CA GLN A 165 -6.58 -4.10 -29.66
C GLN A 165 -6.27 -2.69 -29.11
N GLN A 166 -6.25 -2.51 -27.79
CA GLN A 166 -5.92 -1.23 -27.17
C GLN A 166 -4.49 -0.78 -27.46
N LEU A 167 -3.52 -1.71 -27.41
CA LEU A 167 -2.14 -1.44 -27.76
C LEU A 167 -2.04 -1.03 -29.23
N THR A 168 -2.60 -1.81 -30.16
CA THR A 168 -2.59 -1.50 -31.60
C THR A 168 -3.26 -0.16 -31.92
N GLU A 169 -4.40 0.14 -31.33
CA GLU A 169 -5.09 1.44 -31.52
C GLU A 169 -4.27 2.63 -31.06
N ARG A 170 -3.41 2.47 -30.05
CA ARG A 170 -2.53 3.54 -29.55
C ARG A 170 -1.21 3.61 -30.30
N THR A 171 -0.67 2.48 -30.73
CA THR A 171 0.62 2.43 -31.44
C THR A 171 0.51 2.81 -32.92
N THR A 172 -0.66 2.63 -33.53
CA THR A 172 -0.89 3.03 -34.93
C THR A 172 -1.16 4.53 -35.11
N ARG A 173 -1.23 5.31 -34.03
CA ARG A 173 -1.29 6.77 -34.16
C ARG A 173 0.02 7.25 -34.76
N PRO A 174 -0.02 8.07 -35.83
CA PRO A 174 1.20 8.58 -36.44
C PRO A 174 2.02 9.30 -35.36
N ALA A 175 3.16 8.73 -34.98
CA ALA A 175 4.13 9.47 -34.19
C ALA A 175 4.52 10.70 -35.02
N GLU A 176 4.55 11.88 -34.39
CA GLU A 176 5.10 13.08 -35.03
C GLU A 176 6.64 12.95 -35.10
N GLY A 177 7.13 12.02 -35.91
CA GLY A 177 8.56 11.70 -36.01
C GLY A 177 8.83 10.35 -36.69
N ASP A 178 10.03 10.23 -37.25
CA ASP A 178 10.55 8.97 -37.84
C ASP A 178 11.22 8.08 -36.76
N SER A 179 11.11 8.46 -35.49
CA SER A 179 11.60 7.67 -34.35
C SER A 179 10.66 6.51 -34.07
N GLY A 180 11.21 5.30 -33.96
CA GLY A 180 10.44 4.11 -33.58
C GLY A 180 9.76 4.33 -32.22
N GLN A 181 8.53 3.84 -32.08
CA GLN A 181 7.76 4.00 -30.85
C GLN A 181 8.23 3.01 -29.78
N THR A 182 8.42 3.50 -28.56
CA THR A 182 8.76 2.67 -27.42
C THR A 182 7.52 2.37 -26.57
N LEU A 183 7.46 1.16 -26.03
CA LEU A 183 6.49 0.76 -25.01
C LEU A 183 7.20 0.44 -23.68
N PHE A 184 6.82 1.17 -22.63
CA PHE A 184 7.17 0.84 -21.25
C PHE A 184 6.03 0.06 -20.60
N LEU A 185 6.31 -1.11 -20.03
CA LEU A 185 5.35 -1.82 -19.19
C LEU A 185 5.80 -1.73 -17.73
N VAL A 186 5.03 -1.02 -16.92
CA VAL A 186 5.20 -0.94 -15.47
C VAL A 186 4.33 -1.99 -14.82
N VAL A 187 4.96 -2.89 -14.05
CA VAL A 187 4.30 -4.02 -13.39
C VAL A 187 4.48 -3.92 -11.89
N ARG A 188 3.41 -4.22 -11.14
CA ARG A 188 3.49 -4.44 -9.70
C ARG A 188 3.41 -5.92 -9.35
N HIS A 189 4.29 -6.38 -8.47
CA HIS A 189 4.38 -7.75 -7.99
C HIS A 189 3.69 -7.90 -6.64
N ASP A 190 2.37 -7.90 -6.63
CA ASP A 190 1.56 -8.15 -5.43
C ASP A 190 0.63 -9.35 -5.59
N GLY A 191 -0.15 -9.64 -4.54
CA GLY A 191 -1.07 -10.77 -4.53
C GLY A 191 -2.17 -10.69 -5.60
N ALA A 192 -2.54 -9.49 -6.06
CA ALA A 192 -3.57 -9.34 -7.10
C ALA A 192 -3.02 -9.75 -8.47
N VAL A 193 -1.79 -9.33 -8.80
CA VAL A 193 -1.10 -9.78 -10.01
C VAL A 193 -0.73 -11.26 -9.95
N ALA A 194 -0.32 -11.76 -8.77
CA ALA A 194 -0.04 -13.20 -8.61
C ALA A 194 -1.28 -14.08 -8.85
N ASN A 195 -2.48 -13.59 -8.53
CA ASN A 195 -3.74 -14.27 -8.84
C ASN A 195 -4.13 -14.19 -10.32
N ASP A 196 -3.52 -13.28 -11.09
CA ASP A 196 -3.76 -13.06 -12.52
C ASP A 196 -2.54 -13.48 -13.38
N ASP A 197 -1.74 -14.43 -12.86
CA ASP A 197 -0.45 -14.86 -13.42
C ASP A 197 -0.56 -15.36 -14.87
N GLU A 198 -1.66 -16.03 -15.23
CA GLU A 198 -1.86 -16.51 -16.61
C GLU A 198 -2.01 -15.34 -17.59
N ALA A 199 -2.89 -14.37 -17.30
CA ALA A 199 -3.09 -13.19 -18.14
C ALA A 199 -1.81 -12.35 -18.22
N TYR A 200 -1.10 -12.20 -17.09
CA TYR A 200 0.18 -11.52 -17.04
C TYR A 200 1.24 -12.18 -17.94
N ARG A 201 1.38 -13.52 -17.88
CA ARG A 201 2.33 -14.25 -18.73
C ARG A 201 1.97 -14.17 -20.21
N GLN A 202 0.68 -14.25 -20.53
CA GLN A 202 0.19 -14.08 -21.90
C GLN A 202 0.53 -12.68 -22.44
N LEU A 203 0.33 -11.63 -21.64
CA LEU A 203 0.71 -10.26 -21.98
C LEU A 203 2.22 -10.14 -22.23
N LEU A 204 3.06 -10.65 -21.33
CA LEU A 204 4.52 -10.63 -21.51
C LEU A 204 4.96 -11.37 -22.78
N ALA A 205 4.36 -12.54 -23.04
CA ALA A 205 4.66 -13.34 -24.22
C ALA A 205 4.24 -12.64 -25.52
N TYR A 206 3.08 -11.96 -25.52
CA TYR A 206 2.65 -11.13 -26.62
C TYR A 206 3.62 -9.98 -26.87
N LEU A 207 3.92 -9.17 -25.85
CA LEU A 207 4.82 -8.03 -26.00
C LEU A 207 6.22 -8.42 -26.46
N THR A 208 6.77 -9.51 -25.91
CA THR A 208 8.07 -10.07 -26.33
C THR A 208 8.07 -10.52 -27.79
N ARG A 209 6.95 -11.05 -28.29
CA ARG A 209 6.83 -11.49 -29.68
C ARG A 209 6.66 -10.32 -30.65
N SER A 210 5.96 -9.27 -30.22
CA SER A 210 5.62 -8.11 -31.04
C SER A 210 6.71 -7.02 -31.05
N SER A 211 7.65 -7.07 -30.10
CA SER A 211 8.78 -6.14 -30.02
C SER A 211 9.96 -6.57 -30.90
N LEU A 212 10.69 -5.59 -31.44
CA LEU A 212 11.97 -5.81 -32.11
C LEU A 212 13.09 -6.15 -31.11
N GLN A 213 13.06 -5.49 -29.96
CA GLN A 213 14.06 -5.65 -28.91
C GLN A 213 13.41 -5.59 -27.53
N VAL A 214 13.86 -6.49 -26.64
CA VAL A 214 13.45 -6.55 -25.23
C VAL A 214 14.66 -6.31 -24.36
N SER A 215 14.65 -5.23 -23.59
CA SER A 215 15.64 -5.02 -22.53
C SER A 215 15.27 -5.83 -21.28
N PRO A 216 16.25 -6.30 -20.50
CA PRO A 216 15.95 -6.92 -19.20
C PRO A 216 15.17 -5.94 -18.30
N PRO A 217 14.22 -6.44 -17.48
CA PRO A 217 13.41 -5.57 -16.64
C PRO A 217 14.27 -4.86 -15.58
N HIS A 218 13.97 -3.59 -15.35
CA HIS A 218 14.52 -2.83 -14.22
C HIS A 218 13.65 -3.08 -13.00
N LEU A 219 14.26 -3.58 -11.92
CA LEU A 219 13.56 -3.97 -10.68
C LEU A 219 13.63 -2.85 -9.64
N PHE A 220 12.49 -2.53 -9.04
CA PHE A 220 12.31 -1.54 -7.97
C PHE A 220 11.45 -2.15 -6.85
N ASP A 221 12.07 -2.90 -5.95
CA ASP A 221 11.38 -3.62 -4.86
C ASP A 221 10.21 -4.50 -5.38
N ASP A 222 8.97 -4.08 -5.16
CA ASP A 222 7.74 -4.76 -5.61
C ASP A 222 7.25 -4.29 -6.99
N LEU A 223 8.07 -3.53 -7.72
CA LEU A 223 7.77 -3.02 -9.06
C LEU A 223 8.83 -3.46 -10.07
N SER A 224 8.43 -3.63 -11.33
CA SER A 224 9.35 -3.79 -12.45
C SER A 224 8.93 -2.93 -13.64
N VAL A 225 9.93 -2.48 -14.40
CA VAL A 225 9.71 -1.75 -15.65
C VAL A 225 10.37 -2.51 -16.79
N PHE A 226 9.56 -2.92 -17.76
CA PHE A 226 10.03 -3.51 -19.01
C PHE A 226 10.05 -2.44 -20.10
N HIS A 227 10.98 -2.57 -21.03
CA HIS A 227 11.20 -1.67 -22.15
C HIS A 227 11.20 -2.46 -23.45
N TYR A 228 10.27 -2.12 -24.34
CA TYR A 228 10.06 -2.77 -25.63
C TYR A 228 10.17 -1.74 -26.75
N GLU A 229 11.03 -2.00 -27.72
CA GLU A 229 11.09 -1.22 -28.96
C GLU A 229 10.09 -1.83 -29.95
N LEU A 230 9.09 -1.05 -30.37
CA LEU A 230 8.09 -1.50 -31.33
C LEU A 230 8.60 -1.28 -32.75
N GLY A 231 8.33 -2.24 -33.63
CA GLY A 231 8.59 -2.06 -35.06
C GLY A 231 7.63 -1.06 -35.69
N PRO A 232 8.02 -0.46 -36.83
CA PRO A 232 7.15 0.40 -37.61
C PRO A 232 5.92 -0.34 -38.16
#